data_AF-A0A3E4LNW4-F1
#
_entry.id   AF-A0A3E4LNW4-F1
#
_cell.length_a   1.000
_cell.length_b   1.000
_cell.length_c   1.000
_cell.angle_alpha   90.00
_cell.angle_beta   90.00
_cell.angle_gamma   90.00
#
_symmetry.space_group_name_H-M   'P 1'
#
loop_
_entity.id
_entity.type
_entity.pdbx_description
1 polymer ?
#
loop_
_entity_poly.entity_id
_entity_poly.type
_entity_poly.pdbx_seq_one_letter_code
_entity_poly.pdbx_strand_id
1 'polypeptide(L)'
;MNKDEKAGLWSERIREFRFSGQTCRDWCTEHQIPVSTMTYWIRKLKQEKISSEVDKEPVFAKLPSESEIVMRDTAQETAAVSILISGYIRIEAAPSCPPELFQVMIRTLKENA
;
A
#
# COMPACT_ATOMS: atom_id res chain seq x y z
N MET A 1 -6.51 -15.96 -32.45
CA MET A 1 -6.20 -14.95 -31.44
C MET A 1 -4.70 -14.68 -31.46
N ASN A 2 -4.31 -13.46 -31.78
CA ASN A 2 -2.92 -13.00 -31.79
C ASN A 2 -2.35 -12.93 -30.35
N LYS A 3 -1.02 -12.88 -30.22
CA LYS A 3 -0.31 -12.75 -28.94
C LYS A 3 -0.77 -11.51 -28.17
N ASP A 4 -0.97 -10.40 -28.86
CA ASP A 4 -1.38 -9.12 -28.24
C ASP A 4 -2.85 -9.13 -27.80
N GLU A 5 -3.73 -9.72 -28.61
CA GLU A 5 -5.14 -9.92 -28.24
C GLU A 5 -5.27 -10.79 -26.97
N LYS A 6 -4.43 -11.84 -26.88
CA LYS A 6 -4.38 -12.69 -25.70
C LYS A 6 -3.88 -11.92 -24.47
N ALA A 7 -2.84 -11.09 -24.62
CA ALA A 7 -2.33 -10.27 -23.52
C ALA A 7 -3.37 -9.25 -23.04
N GLY A 8 -4.11 -8.62 -23.95
CA GLY A 8 -5.21 -7.71 -23.62
C GLY A 8 -6.32 -8.39 -22.82
N LEU A 9 -6.80 -9.55 -23.27
CA LEU A 9 -7.82 -10.33 -22.56
C LEU A 9 -7.39 -10.69 -21.13
N TRP A 10 -6.15 -11.13 -20.95
CA TRP A 10 -5.65 -11.50 -19.63
C TRP A 10 -5.39 -10.29 -18.74
N SER A 11 -5.06 -9.14 -19.32
CA SER A 11 -4.93 -7.88 -18.58
C SER A 11 -6.27 -7.45 -17.99
N GLU A 12 -7.36 -7.57 -18.75
CA GLU A 12 -8.70 -7.24 -18.26
C GLU A 12 -9.13 -8.20 -17.14
N ARG A 13 -8.97 -9.52 -17.35
CA ARG A 13 -9.28 -10.53 -16.33
C ARG A 13 -8.52 -10.31 -15.03
N ILE A 14 -7.23 -9.94 -15.11
CA ILE A 14 -6.43 -9.64 -13.92
C ILE A 14 -6.89 -8.35 -13.24
N ARG A 15 -7.38 -7.37 -14.01
CA ARG A 15 -7.97 -6.14 -13.46
C ARG A 15 -9.27 -6.45 -12.70
N GLU A 16 -10.17 -7.20 -13.32
CA GLU A 16 -11.42 -7.66 -12.69
C GLU A 16 -11.14 -8.45 -11.40
N PHE A 17 -10.19 -9.39 -11.46
CA PHE A 17 -9.73 -10.13 -10.27
C PHE A 17 -9.27 -9.19 -9.16
N ARG A 18 -8.41 -8.20 -9.46
CA ARG A 18 -7.92 -7.25 -8.45
C ARG A 18 -9.01 -6.37 -7.88
N PHE A 19 -10.00 -5.99 -8.70
CA PHE A 19 -11.13 -5.17 -8.25
C PHE A 19 -12.14 -5.97 -7.43
N SER A 20 -12.24 -7.28 -7.66
CA SER A 20 -13.18 -8.16 -6.95
C SER A 20 -12.88 -8.31 -5.46
N GLY A 21 -11.63 -8.08 -5.02
CA GLY A 21 -11.19 -8.33 -3.64
C GLY A 21 -11.20 -9.80 -3.21
N GLN A 22 -11.54 -10.72 -4.12
CA GLN A 22 -11.60 -12.15 -3.85
C GLN A 22 -10.20 -12.77 -3.76
N THR A 23 -10.11 -13.99 -3.20
CA THR A 23 -8.87 -14.77 -3.32
C THR A 23 -8.71 -15.27 -4.76
N CYS A 24 -7.47 -15.50 -5.18
CA CYS A 24 -7.18 -16.01 -6.53
C CYS A 24 -7.90 -17.34 -6.79
N ARG A 25 -8.05 -18.20 -5.76
CA ARG A 25 -8.72 -19.48 -5.88
C ARG A 25 -10.22 -19.29 -6.17
N ASP A 26 -10.90 -18.46 -5.39
CA ASP A 26 -12.35 -18.26 -5.49
C ASP A 26 -12.72 -17.63 -6.84
N TRP A 27 -11.99 -16.58 -7.23
CA TRP A 27 -12.17 -15.92 -8.52
C TRP A 27 -11.91 -16.88 -9.69
N CYS A 28 -10.84 -17.69 -9.61
CA CYS A 28 -10.53 -18.68 -10.64
C CYS A 28 -11.61 -19.76 -10.74
N THR A 29 -12.16 -20.21 -9.62
CA THR A 29 -13.25 -21.19 -9.58
C THR A 29 -14.53 -20.63 -10.21
N GLU A 30 -14.93 -19.40 -9.85
CA GLU A 30 -16.10 -18.71 -10.41
C GLU A 30 -16.00 -18.53 -11.92
N HIS A 31 -14.83 -18.13 -12.41
CA HIS A 31 -14.59 -17.85 -13.83
C HIS A 31 -14.08 -19.08 -14.62
N GLN A 32 -14.08 -20.27 -14.03
CA GLN A 32 -13.65 -21.53 -14.65
C GLN A 32 -12.24 -21.45 -15.25
N ILE A 33 -11.33 -20.78 -14.56
CA ILE A 33 -9.94 -20.61 -14.96
C ILE A 33 -9.06 -21.45 -14.04
N PRO A 34 -8.12 -22.25 -14.57
CA PRO A 34 -7.12 -22.90 -13.72
C PRO A 34 -6.25 -21.85 -13.03
N VAL A 35 -6.06 -21.99 -11.71
CA VAL A 35 -5.23 -21.08 -10.90
C VAL A 35 -3.80 -20.95 -11.44
N SER A 36 -3.25 -22.04 -11.96
CA SER A 36 -1.94 -22.06 -12.62
C SER A 36 -1.88 -21.12 -13.83
N THR A 37 -2.94 -21.07 -14.63
CA THR A 37 -3.06 -20.18 -15.80
C THR A 37 -3.11 -18.72 -15.35
N MET A 38 -3.93 -18.40 -14.34
CA MET A 38 -3.99 -17.05 -13.76
C MET A 38 -2.62 -16.60 -13.24
N THR A 39 -1.97 -17.45 -12.45
CA THR A 39 -0.66 -17.18 -11.86
C THR A 39 0.41 -16.95 -12.94
N TYR A 40 0.38 -17.77 -14.00
CA TYR A 40 1.24 -17.62 -15.15
C TYR A 40 1.06 -16.26 -15.83
N TRP A 41 -0.17 -15.83 -16.10
CA TRP A 41 -0.44 -14.56 -16.76
C TRP A 41 -0.09 -13.35 -15.90
N ILE A 42 -0.33 -13.41 -14.59
CA ILE A 42 0.10 -12.38 -13.65
C ILE A 42 1.63 -12.21 -13.71
N ARG A 43 2.37 -13.32 -13.67
CA ARG A 43 3.84 -13.29 -13.75
C ARG A 43 4.31 -12.77 -15.10
N LYS A 44 3.72 -13.26 -16.19
CA LYS A 44 4.12 -12.89 -17.56
C LYS A 44 3.90 -11.41 -17.84
N LEU A 45 2.72 -10.87 -17.54
CA LEU A 45 2.42 -9.45 -17.76
C LEU A 45 3.27 -8.53 -16.86
N LYS A 46 3.60 -8.98 -15.64
CA LYS A 46 4.55 -8.25 -14.78
C LYS A 46 5.95 -8.19 -15.40
N GLN A 47 6.44 -9.30 -15.96
CA GLN A 47 7.74 -9.34 -16.64
C GLN A 47 7.75 -8.49 -17.91
N GLU A 48 6.68 -8.54 -18.72
CA GLU A 48 6.56 -7.71 -19.92
C GLU A 48 6.54 -6.21 -19.57
N LYS A 49 5.83 -5.83 -18.50
CA LYS A 49 5.85 -4.46 -17.97
C LYS A 49 7.24 -4.03 -17.50
N ILE A 50 7.94 -4.89 -16.74
CA ILE A 50 9.32 -4.62 -16.32
C ILE A 50 10.22 -4.48 -17.55
N SER A 51 10.15 -5.38 -18.54
CA SER A 51 10.96 -5.27 -19.75
C SER A 51 10.66 -4.01 -20.58
N SER A 52 9.44 -3.49 -20.57
CA SER A 52 9.13 -2.19 -21.18
C SER A 52 9.62 -0.99 -20.35
N GLU A 53 9.89 -1.18 -19.06
CA GLU A 53 10.48 -0.18 -18.17
C GLU A 53 12.02 -0.28 -18.10
N VAL A 54 12.63 -1.37 -18.60
CA VAL A 54 14.09 -1.63 -18.60
C VAL A 54 14.89 -0.70 -19.52
N ASP A 55 14.25 0.16 -20.31
CA ASP A 55 14.92 1.33 -20.90
C ASP A 55 15.32 2.39 -19.85
N LYS A 56 14.95 2.19 -18.57
CA LYS A 56 15.50 2.94 -17.45
C LYS A 56 16.58 2.10 -16.78
N GLU A 57 17.81 2.62 -16.76
CA GLU A 57 18.91 2.03 -16.01
C GLU A 57 18.46 1.76 -14.56
N PRO A 58 18.82 0.59 -13.98
CA PRO A 58 18.50 0.31 -12.60
C PRO A 58 19.15 1.37 -11.69
N VAL A 59 18.32 2.22 -11.10
CA VAL A 59 18.77 3.23 -10.14
C VAL A 59 18.88 2.56 -8.77
N PHE A 60 20.02 2.72 -8.11
CA PHE A 60 20.15 2.34 -6.70
C PHE A 60 19.17 3.17 -5.86
N ALA A 61 18.30 2.50 -5.10
CA ALA A 61 17.47 3.17 -4.13
C ALA A 61 18.39 3.87 -3.10
N LYS A 62 18.33 5.21 -3.03
CA LYS A 62 19.06 5.98 -2.03
C LYS A 62 18.51 5.62 -0.66
N LEU A 63 19.33 4.98 0.17
CA LEU A 63 19.02 4.82 1.59
C LEU A 63 19.10 6.20 2.26
N PRO A 64 18.15 6.52 3.16
CA PRO A 64 18.23 7.75 3.91
C PRO A 64 19.53 7.78 4.73
N SER A 65 20.21 8.92 4.77
CA SER A 65 21.42 9.06 5.57
C SER A 65 21.10 9.06 7.06
N GLU A 66 22.08 8.78 7.93
CA GLU A 66 21.90 8.87 9.38
C GLU A 66 21.35 10.23 9.82
N SER A 67 21.79 11.32 9.17
CA SER A 67 21.25 12.66 9.42
C SER A 67 19.78 12.82 8.99
N GLU A 68 19.35 12.20 7.89
CA GLU A 68 17.95 12.20 7.44
C GLU A 68 17.06 11.33 8.36
N ILE A 69 17.64 10.30 8.98
CA ILE A 69 16.97 9.47 10.00
C ILE A 69 16.83 10.25 11.31
N VAL A 70 17.91 10.86 11.80
CA VAL A 70 17.91 11.69 13.01
C VAL A 70 17.01 12.92 12.86
N MET A 71 16.91 13.52 11.67
CA MET A 71 15.96 14.61 11.39
C MET A 71 14.50 14.16 11.49
N ARG A 72 14.18 12.91 11.13
CA ARG A 72 12.84 12.37 11.35
C ARG A 72 12.56 12.15 12.84
N ASP A 73 13.55 11.68 13.60
CA ASP A 73 13.43 11.50 15.04
C ASP A 73 13.32 12.84 15.79
N THR A 74 14.04 13.87 15.37
CA THR A 74 13.91 15.23 15.93
C THR A 74 12.65 15.96 15.46
N ALA A 75 12.13 15.65 14.27
CA ALA A 75 10.78 16.07 13.89
C ALA A 75 9.72 15.40 14.79
N GLN A 76 10.02 14.23 15.35
CA GLN A 76 9.19 13.52 16.33
C GLN A 76 9.20 14.21 17.72
N GLU A 77 10.22 15.00 18.05
CA GLU A 77 10.24 15.87 19.24
C GLU A 77 9.41 17.15 19.09
N THR A 78 8.79 17.38 17.93
CA THR A 78 7.91 18.55 17.75
C THR A 78 6.51 18.35 18.31
N ALA A 79 6.13 17.14 18.74
CA ALA A 79 4.82 16.92 19.35
C ALA A 79 4.74 17.65 20.71
N ALA A 80 3.79 18.59 20.84
CA ALA A 80 3.51 19.22 22.12
C ALA A 80 2.92 18.21 23.13
N VAL A 81 2.20 17.20 22.64
CA VAL A 81 1.61 16.13 23.44
C VAL A 81 1.72 14.80 22.70
N SER A 82 2.17 13.76 23.40
CA SER A 82 2.17 12.37 22.93
C SER A 82 1.44 11.48 23.94
N ILE A 83 0.43 10.74 23.49
CA ILE A 83 -0.38 9.82 24.31
C ILE A 83 -0.15 8.40 23.81
N LEU A 84 0.18 7.49 24.73
CA LEU A 84 0.35 6.07 24.46
C LEU A 84 -0.75 5.26 25.16
N ILE A 85 -1.62 4.62 24.37
CA ILE A 85 -2.71 3.76 24.88
C ILE A 85 -2.30 2.30 24.71
N SER A 86 -2.24 1.58 25.83
CA SER A 86 -1.91 0.14 25.92
C SER A 86 -0.60 -0.27 25.24
N GLY A 87 0.30 0.67 24.93
CA GLY A 87 1.57 0.41 24.23
C GLY A 87 1.46 0.21 22.71
N TYR A 88 0.25 0.14 22.15
CA TYR A 88 0.04 -0.14 20.72
C TYR A 88 -0.43 1.07 19.93
N ILE A 89 -1.11 2.02 20.59
CA ILE A 89 -1.69 3.18 19.92
C ILE A 89 -0.96 4.42 20.42
N ARG A 90 -0.38 5.16 19.49
CA ARG A 90 0.35 6.40 19.71
C ARG A 90 -0.40 7.54 19.03
N ILE A 91 -0.79 8.55 19.81
CA ILE A 91 -1.48 9.74 19.33
C ILE A 91 -0.56 10.93 19.60
N GLU A 92 -0.20 11.66 18.55
CA GLU A 92 0.73 12.79 18.64
C GLU A 92 0.04 14.07 18.16
N ALA A 93 0.11 15.12 18.98
CA ALA A 93 -0.42 16.44 18.66
C ALA A 93 0.73 17.43 18.53
N ALA A 94 0.87 18.01 17.34
CA ALA A 94 1.80 19.09 17.09
C ALA A 94 1.40 20.37 17.85
N PRO A 95 2.29 21.35 18.05
CA PRO A 95 2.00 22.58 18.78
C PRO A 95 1.00 23.48 18.03
N SER A 96 0.90 23.28 16.71
CA SER A 96 -0.08 23.91 15.83
C SER A 96 -1.45 23.22 15.81
N CYS A 97 -1.64 22.16 16.60
CA CYS A 97 -2.91 21.44 16.65
C CYS A 97 -4.03 22.33 17.23
N PRO A 98 -5.15 22.52 16.52
CA PRO A 98 -6.28 23.28 17.04
C PRO A 98 -6.81 22.68 18.36
N PRO A 99 -6.96 23.46 19.43
CA PRO A 99 -7.42 22.96 20.73
C PRO A 99 -8.78 22.26 20.65
N GLU A 100 -9.69 22.77 19.82
CA GLU A 100 -11.05 22.23 19.65
C GLU A 100 -11.01 20.83 19.04
N LEU A 101 -10.15 20.62 18.03
CA LEU A 101 -9.97 19.32 17.38
C LEU A 101 -9.38 18.30 18.36
N PHE A 102 -8.39 18.72 19.14
CA PHE A 102 -7.77 17.85 20.15
C PHE A 102 -8.79 17.47 21.24
N GLN A 103 -9.58 18.44 21.72
CA GLN A 103 -10.64 18.18 22.70
C GLN A 103 -11.70 17.20 22.18
N VAL A 104 -12.16 17.36 20.93
CA VAL A 104 -13.12 16.44 20.31
C VAL A 104 -12.54 15.03 20.24
N MET A 105 -11.30 14.87 19.78
CA MET A 105 -10.64 13.56 19.74
C MET A 105 -10.57 12.91 21.12
N ILE A 106 -10.08 13.63 22.14
CA ILE A 106 -9.96 13.09 23.50
C ILE A 106 -11.33 12.71 24.06
N ARG A 107 -12.36 13.52 23.81
CA ARG A 107 -13.73 13.22 24.22
C ARG A 107 -14.26 11.96 23.54
N THR A 108 -14.07 11.82 22.23
CA THR A 108 -14.48 10.62 21.48
C THR A 108 -13.76 9.38 22.00
N LEU A 109 -12.45 9.47 22.29
CA LEU A 109 -11.70 8.37 22.88
C LEU A 109 -12.26 7.98 24.26
N LYS A 110 -12.62 8.96 25.10
CA LYS A 110 -13.25 8.72 26.40
C LYS A 110 -14.63 8.06 26.29
N GLU A 111 -15.43 8.45 25.31
CA GLU A 111 -16.78 7.92 25.10
C GLU A 111 -16.77 6.49 24.53
N ASN A 112 -15.66 6.06 23.92
CA ASN A 112 -15.52 4.75 23.27
C ASN A 112 -14.45 3.85 23.92
N ALA A 113 -13.94 4.23 25.11
CA ALA A 113 -13.04 3.43 25.94
C ALA A 113 -13.83 2.71 27.03
#